data_AF-W3X5Y5-F1
#
_entry.id   AF-W3X5Y5-F1
#
_cell.length_a   1.000
_cell.length_b   1.000
_cell.length_c   1.000
_cell.angle_alpha   90.00
_cell.angle_beta   90.00
_cell.angle_gamma   90.00
#
_symmetry.space_group_name_H-M   'P 1'
#
loop_
_entity.id
_entity.type
_entity.pdbx_description
1 polymer ?
#
loop_
_entity_poly.entity_id
_entity_poly.type
_entity_poly.pdbx_seq_one_letter_code
_entity_poly.pdbx_strand_id
1 'polypeptide(L)'
;MFRTASFSVRKAVSRVRPRISEPFWSPASRVQWRLASLHVKRAGGRSLLPGVALGVAGLGVGGLIVASMTMVKPDVIEYANRDTMLKAAREIETLLGKDGISYDESVIEAHGYSDWSTSNSTGRPIAIVYPETTEQVSSIAKICHHYDTPMIPFGAGSSVEGNFSSPYSGICVDFVNMDKVIEFHPNDMDVVVQPGVNWMNLNQQIKDSGLFLPLDPSPTASIGGMVSTNCSGTNAFRYGTMKDWVINLTVVLADGQIIRTRHRPRKTSAGYNLTSLFVGAEGTLGFVTEITVKLAVIPQDTSVAIVSFPTIKEAAEAATGIIRSGLQLAALELMDEVQMSVLNKHGSEAVRKRRWDENPTLFMKFSGTTAAIASDISRVETIVKPFNAGQFFFAKTKQDEVDLWSGRKEALWTMVSIKPEGFNLWSTDVAVPISRLAEIINASKENASTLGLFNSIVGHVGDGNFHQAIMYDPKNESQTNSVAACVHKMMDLAIEMEGTVSGEHAIGLGKKACLVDELGLDTINLMKTIKKAVDPKWLMNPGKVFDLPKNAKALAAP
;
A
#
# COMPACT_ATOMS: atom_id res chain seq x y z
N MET A 1 -46.56 -0.18 45.37
CA MET A 1 -45.70 -0.72 46.45
C MET A 1 -44.26 -0.47 46.04
N PHE A 2 -43.63 0.61 46.53
CA PHE A 2 -42.66 0.63 47.65
C PHE A 2 -41.41 -0.24 47.33
N ARG A 3 -40.15 0.23 47.33
CA ARG A 3 -39.50 1.33 48.05
C ARG A 3 -38.21 1.78 47.35
N THR A 4 -37.92 3.06 47.53
CA THR A 4 -36.66 3.79 47.39
C THR A 4 -35.55 3.32 48.34
N ALA A 5 -34.29 3.50 47.94
CA ALA A 5 -33.19 3.76 48.87
C ALA A 5 -32.19 4.75 48.24
N SER A 6 -32.14 5.95 48.81
CA SER A 6 -31.10 6.95 48.60
C SER A 6 -29.98 6.74 49.64
N PHE A 7 -28.74 7.05 49.27
CA PHE A 7 -27.68 7.31 50.24
C PHE A 7 -27.03 8.66 49.94
N SER A 8 -27.04 9.48 50.97
CA SER A 8 -26.43 10.81 51.07
C SER A 8 -25.16 10.68 51.91
N VAL A 9 -24.03 11.22 51.45
CA VAL A 9 -22.91 11.59 52.33
C VAL A 9 -22.38 12.96 51.90
N ARG A 10 -22.46 13.93 52.83
CA ARG A 10 -21.87 15.26 52.73
C ARG A 10 -20.45 15.26 53.33
N LYS A 11 -19.56 15.93 52.61
CA LYS A 11 -18.39 16.77 53.02
C LYS A 11 -17.39 16.22 54.05
N ALA A 12 -16.14 16.12 53.60
CA ALA A 12 -14.99 16.63 54.36
C ALA A 12 -14.06 17.41 53.40
N VAL A 13 -13.81 18.67 53.75
CA VAL A 13 -12.89 19.59 53.10
C VAL A 13 -11.53 19.45 53.79
N SER A 14 -10.48 19.10 53.06
CA SER A 14 -9.10 19.30 53.51
C SER A 14 -8.31 20.02 52.42
N ARG A 15 -7.95 21.27 52.72
CA ARG A 15 -7.07 22.12 51.93
C ARG A 15 -5.66 21.54 51.90
N VAL A 16 -5.15 21.22 50.71
CA VAL A 16 -3.71 21.12 50.45
C VAL A 16 -3.42 22.00 49.24
N ARG A 17 -2.65 23.07 49.46
CA ARG A 17 -2.18 23.99 48.41
C ARG A 17 -0.98 23.35 47.69
N PRO A 18 -0.94 23.26 46.36
CA PRO A 18 0.31 23.11 45.63
C PRO A 18 0.98 24.48 45.48
N ARG A 19 2.27 24.55 45.81
CA ARG A 19 3.14 25.69 45.47
C ARG A 19 3.16 25.84 43.96
N ILE A 20 2.80 27.03 43.49
CA ILE A 20 3.04 27.50 42.13
C ILE A 20 4.55 27.78 42.05
N SER A 21 5.27 27.02 41.21
CA SER A 21 6.62 27.37 40.76
C SER A 21 6.49 28.23 39.51
N GLU A 22 6.90 29.49 39.59
CA GLU A 22 7.01 30.37 38.44
C GLU A 22 8.06 29.88 37.44
N PRO A 23 7.86 30.10 36.13
CA PRO A 23 8.83 29.78 35.10
C PRO A 23 9.97 30.81 35.07
N PHE A 24 11.20 30.33 35.21
CA PHE A 24 12.42 31.06 34.87
C PHE A 24 12.50 31.26 33.34
N TRP A 25 12.29 32.49 32.86
CA TRP A 25 12.78 32.93 31.55
C TRP A 25 13.34 34.36 31.69
N SER A 26 14.67 34.50 31.63
CA SER A 26 15.33 35.78 31.39
C SER A 26 15.57 35.98 29.89
N PRO A 27 15.36 37.17 29.33
CA PRO A 27 15.71 37.46 27.94
C PRO A 27 17.13 38.04 27.86
N ALA A 28 18.01 37.44 27.06
CA ALA A 28 18.99 38.10 26.18
C ALA A 28 20.18 37.18 25.84
N SER A 29 20.25 36.76 24.58
CA SER A 29 21.53 36.74 23.84
C SER A 29 21.21 36.68 22.35
N ARG A 30 21.35 37.83 21.67
CA ARG A 30 21.37 37.90 20.20
C ARG A 30 22.66 37.25 19.71
N VAL A 31 22.55 36.18 18.93
CA VAL A 31 23.65 35.68 18.10
C VAL A 31 23.29 35.93 16.65
N GLN A 32 24.05 36.83 16.02
CA GLN A 32 23.99 37.13 14.59
C GLN A 32 24.56 35.94 13.80
N TRP A 33 23.76 35.37 12.90
CA TRP A 33 24.27 34.51 11.84
C TRP A 33 24.76 35.38 10.68
N ARG A 34 26.08 35.43 10.46
CA ARG A 34 26.68 35.97 9.24
C ARG A 34 26.62 34.90 8.15
N LEU A 35 25.84 35.16 7.11
CA LEU A 35 25.90 34.42 5.84
C LEU A 35 27.17 34.83 5.09
N ALA A 36 28.08 33.87 4.87
CA ALA A 36 29.20 34.02 3.95
C ALA A 36 28.83 33.33 2.63
N SER A 37 28.61 34.15 1.60
CA SER A 37 28.38 33.72 0.22
C SER A 37 29.73 33.48 -0.48
N LEU A 38 30.02 32.23 -0.84
CA LEU A 38 31.18 31.87 -1.64
C LEU A 38 30.80 31.82 -3.13
N HIS A 39 31.34 32.77 -3.89
CA HIS A 39 31.32 32.81 -5.35
C HIS A 39 32.35 31.81 -5.91
N VAL A 40 31.90 30.87 -6.74
CA VAL A 40 32.78 30.03 -7.56
C VAL A 40 32.97 30.70 -8.93
N LYS A 41 34.19 31.16 -9.21
CA LYS A 41 34.62 31.56 -10.56
C LYS A 41 35.13 30.33 -11.33
N ARG A 42 34.55 30.10 -12.51
CA ARG A 42 35.10 29.23 -13.56
C ARG A 42 36.33 29.89 -14.20
N ALA A 43 37.39 29.13 -14.41
CA ALA A 43 38.40 29.40 -15.44
C ALA A 43 38.92 28.06 -15.98
N GLY A 44 38.88 27.90 -17.31
CA GLY A 44 39.42 26.76 -18.03
C GLY A 44 40.88 26.96 -18.44
N GLY A 45 41.53 25.89 -18.87
CA GLY A 45 42.84 25.93 -19.53
C GLY A 45 43.55 24.57 -19.53
N ARG A 46 43.68 23.98 -20.71
CA ARG A 46 44.50 22.79 -21.03
C ARG A 46 46.00 23.15 -21.03
N SER A 47 46.89 22.23 -20.62
CA SER A 47 48.05 21.76 -21.44
C SER A 47 48.95 20.74 -20.68
N LEU A 48 49.82 20.10 -21.47
CA LEU A 48 50.55 18.84 -21.30
C LEU A 48 51.80 18.84 -20.38
N LEU A 49 52.20 17.61 -19.99
CA LEU A 49 53.49 17.07 -19.47
C LEU A 49 54.79 17.62 -20.13
N PRO A 50 56.05 17.34 -19.66
CA PRO A 50 56.54 16.24 -18.78
C PRO A 50 57.58 16.65 -17.69
N GLY A 51 57.94 15.69 -16.82
CA GLY A 51 58.70 15.91 -15.57
C GLY A 51 60.21 15.69 -15.57
N VAL A 52 60.82 15.79 -14.37
CA VAL A 52 62.16 15.30 -13.99
C VAL A 52 62.18 15.03 -12.48
N ALA A 53 62.81 13.93 -12.08
CA ALA A 53 63.03 13.46 -10.71
C ALA A 53 64.20 14.16 -10.02
N LEU A 54 64.13 14.34 -8.69
CA LEU A 54 65.30 14.32 -7.80
C LEU A 54 64.85 14.03 -6.36
N GLY A 55 65.45 12.99 -5.78
CA GLY A 55 65.07 12.44 -4.48
C GLY A 55 65.71 13.13 -3.28
N VAL A 56 65.12 12.90 -2.11
CA VAL A 56 65.82 12.90 -0.82
C VAL A 56 65.26 11.74 0.00
N ALA A 57 66.17 10.87 0.43
CA ALA A 57 65.91 9.75 1.31
C ALA A 57 65.55 10.25 2.72
N GLY A 58 64.37 9.86 3.21
CA GLY A 58 63.99 9.99 4.61
C GLY A 58 63.48 8.63 5.10
N LEU A 59 64.32 7.93 5.87
CA LEU A 59 63.97 6.72 6.60
C LEU A 59 62.96 7.08 7.70
N GLY A 60 61.67 6.98 7.37
CA GLY A 60 60.57 6.98 8.34
C GLY A 60 60.01 5.57 8.46
N VAL A 61 60.07 5.00 9.66
CA VAL A 61 59.44 3.74 10.02
C VAL A 61 57.92 3.90 9.93
N GLY A 62 57.38 3.71 8.73
CA GLY A 62 55.95 3.63 8.48
C GLY A 62 55.50 2.18 8.60
N GLY A 63 54.81 1.84 9.69
CA GLY A 63 54.09 0.58 9.79
C GLY A 63 53.12 0.45 8.60
N LEU A 64 53.35 -0.54 7.76
CA LEU A 64 52.39 -0.99 6.76
C LEU A 64 51.18 -1.56 7.50
N ILE A 65 50.19 -0.71 7.76
CA ILE A 65 48.82 -1.19 7.93
C ILE A 65 48.40 -1.69 6.55
N VAL A 66 48.68 -2.96 6.28
CA VAL A 66 47.97 -3.67 5.23
C VAL A 66 46.55 -3.79 5.76
N ALA A 67 45.70 -2.84 5.37
CA ALA A 67 44.26 -3.05 5.46
C ALA A 67 43.99 -4.30 4.63
N SER A 68 43.78 -5.43 5.29
CA SER A 68 43.10 -6.57 4.67
C SER A 68 41.74 -6.05 4.24
N MET A 69 41.65 -5.56 3.01
CA MET A 69 40.44 -5.69 2.23
C MET A 69 40.21 -7.19 2.13
N THR A 70 39.47 -7.75 3.10
CA THR A 70 38.72 -8.96 2.87
C THR A 70 37.92 -8.69 1.62
N MET A 71 38.35 -9.26 0.49
CA MET A 71 37.50 -9.38 -0.68
C MET A 71 36.23 -10.04 -0.17
N VAL A 72 35.16 -9.25 -0.07
CA VAL A 72 33.82 -9.77 0.15
C VAL A 72 33.61 -10.72 -1.02
N LYS A 73 33.61 -12.03 -0.76
CA LYS A 73 33.26 -13.00 -1.79
C LYS A 73 31.91 -12.54 -2.36
N PRO A 74 31.73 -12.49 -3.68
CA PRO A 74 30.43 -12.17 -4.24
C PRO A 74 29.43 -13.16 -3.65
N ASP A 75 28.38 -12.65 -3.00
CA ASP A 75 27.32 -13.49 -2.44
C ASP A 75 26.61 -14.16 -3.63
N VAL A 76 26.98 -15.41 -3.88
CA VAL A 76 26.27 -16.26 -4.81
C VAL A 76 25.03 -16.75 -4.07
N ILE A 77 23.88 -16.16 -4.39
CA ILE A 77 22.59 -16.66 -3.92
C ILE A 77 22.26 -17.91 -4.74
N GLU A 78 22.12 -19.05 -4.07
CA GLU A 78 21.78 -20.33 -4.68
C GLU A 78 20.63 -20.93 -3.87
N TYR A 79 19.47 -21.09 -4.51
CA TYR A 79 18.31 -21.69 -3.85
C TYR A 79 18.36 -23.21 -3.94
N ALA A 80 17.75 -23.87 -2.96
CA ALA A 80 17.57 -25.30 -2.98
C ALA A 80 16.88 -25.77 -4.28
N ASN A 81 17.25 -26.96 -4.74
CA ASN A 81 16.47 -27.66 -5.76
C ASN A 81 15.15 -28.21 -5.17
N ARG A 82 14.25 -28.65 -6.06
CA ARG A 82 12.93 -29.17 -5.67
C ARG A 82 12.98 -30.24 -4.58
N ASP A 83 13.89 -31.21 -4.70
CA ASP A 83 14.04 -32.30 -3.73
C ASP A 83 14.42 -31.79 -2.34
N THR A 84 15.25 -30.75 -2.27
CA THR A 84 15.68 -30.14 -1.01
C THR A 84 14.57 -29.27 -0.43
N MET A 85 13.84 -28.52 -1.25
CA MET A 85 12.65 -27.78 -0.80
C MET A 85 11.58 -28.74 -0.24
N LEU A 86 11.37 -29.91 -0.86
CA LEU A 86 10.45 -30.92 -0.35
C LEU A 86 10.88 -31.52 0.99
N LYS A 87 12.19 -31.57 1.29
CA LYS A 87 12.67 -31.94 2.64
C LYS A 87 12.29 -30.87 3.67
N ALA A 88 12.48 -29.60 3.34
CA ALA A 88 12.05 -28.48 4.19
C ALA A 88 10.54 -28.56 4.47
N ALA A 89 9.71 -28.80 3.44
CA ALA A 89 8.27 -28.95 3.58
C ALA A 89 7.87 -30.12 4.49
N ARG A 90 8.54 -31.28 4.41
CA ARG A 90 8.29 -32.43 5.31
C ARG A 90 8.71 -32.15 6.76
N GLU A 91 9.77 -31.37 6.97
CA GLU A 91 10.14 -30.95 8.31
C GLU A 91 9.09 -29.98 8.88
N ILE A 92 8.57 -29.07 8.07
CA ILE A 92 7.46 -28.19 8.45
C ILE A 92 6.17 -28.99 8.70
N GLU A 93 5.88 -30.02 7.91
CA GLU A 93 4.76 -30.95 8.16
C GLU A 93 4.89 -31.65 9.52
N THR A 94 6.10 -32.02 9.91
CA THR A 94 6.36 -32.61 11.23
C THR A 94 6.11 -31.60 12.36
N LEU A 95 6.42 -30.32 12.11
CA LEU A 95 6.21 -29.21 13.05
C LEU A 95 4.73 -28.84 13.21
N LEU A 96 3.99 -28.70 12.09
CA LEU A 96 2.61 -28.19 12.08
C LEU A 96 1.56 -29.31 12.15
N GLY A 97 1.94 -30.54 11.84
CA GLY A 97 1.01 -31.63 11.58
C GLY A 97 0.49 -31.61 10.14
N LYS A 98 -0.21 -32.69 9.77
CA LYS A 98 -0.71 -32.90 8.41
C LYS A 98 -1.69 -31.84 7.94
N ASP A 99 -2.49 -31.30 8.86
CA ASP A 99 -3.51 -30.29 8.54
C ASP A 99 -2.91 -28.89 8.38
N GLY A 100 -1.65 -28.68 8.80
CA GLY A 100 -0.95 -27.40 8.69
C GLY A 100 -0.18 -27.20 7.37
N ILE A 101 -0.31 -28.13 6.42
CA ILE A 101 0.36 -28.07 5.12
C ILE A 101 -0.51 -28.67 4.01
N SER A 102 -0.47 -28.09 2.82
CA SER A 102 -1.11 -28.62 1.62
C SER A 102 -0.10 -28.79 0.48
N TYR A 103 -0.20 -29.93 -0.19
CA TYR A 103 0.48 -30.25 -1.44
C TYR A 103 -0.51 -30.39 -2.61
N ASP A 104 -1.78 -30.03 -2.40
CA ASP A 104 -2.82 -30.13 -3.43
C ASP A 104 -2.53 -29.15 -4.57
N GLU A 105 -2.57 -29.64 -5.81
CA GLU A 105 -2.21 -28.86 -7.00
C GLU A 105 -3.16 -27.67 -7.22
N SER A 106 -4.46 -27.82 -6.92
CA SER A 106 -5.44 -26.74 -7.08
C SER A 106 -5.23 -25.64 -6.04
N VAL A 107 -4.86 -26.03 -4.81
CA VAL A 107 -4.49 -25.09 -3.75
C VAL A 107 -3.19 -24.37 -4.11
N ILE A 108 -2.18 -25.10 -4.59
CA ILE A 108 -0.91 -24.52 -5.06
C ILE A 108 -1.14 -23.51 -6.19
N GLU A 109 -2.00 -23.83 -7.16
CA GLU A 109 -2.33 -22.94 -8.26
C GLU A 109 -2.98 -21.64 -7.76
N ALA A 110 -3.98 -21.74 -6.88
CA ALA A 110 -4.67 -20.60 -6.30
C ALA A 110 -3.78 -19.68 -5.44
N HIS A 111 -2.61 -20.16 -5.00
CA HIS A 111 -1.64 -19.39 -4.22
C HIS A 111 -0.45 -18.87 -5.04
N GLY A 112 -0.35 -19.25 -6.33
CA GLY A 112 0.71 -18.81 -7.23
C GLY A 112 0.21 -18.01 -8.44
N TYR A 113 -1.10 -18.06 -8.72
CA TYR A 113 -1.73 -17.46 -9.89
C TYR A 113 -3.06 -16.75 -9.54
N SER A 114 -3.36 -15.68 -10.27
CA SER A 114 -4.63 -14.97 -10.16
C SER A 114 -5.03 -14.37 -11.51
N ASP A 115 -6.27 -14.60 -11.92
CA ASP A 115 -6.87 -13.93 -13.09
C ASP A 115 -7.06 -12.42 -12.87
N TRP A 116 -6.96 -11.96 -11.62
CA TRP A 116 -7.05 -10.54 -11.25
C TRP A 116 -5.73 -9.80 -11.48
N SER A 117 -4.63 -10.51 -11.67
CA SER A 117 -3.30 -9.93 -11.89
C SER A 117 -2.85 -10.16 -13.32
N THR A 118 -2.34 -9.13 -13.98
CA THR A 118 -1.60 -9.29 -15.25
C THR A 118 -0.13 -9.68 -15.02
N SER A 119 0.30 -9.72 -13.75
CA SER A 119 1.69 -9.91 -13.32
C SER A 119 1.89 -11.29 -12.68
N ASN A 120 1.60 -12.36 -13.42
CA ASN A 120 1.77 -13.74 -12.95
C ASN A 120 3.13 -14.33 -13.35
N SER A 121 3.72 -15.16 -12.49
CA SER A 121 4.88 -16.00 -12.86
C SER A 121 4.45 -17.38 -13.35
N THR A 122 5.29 -18.07 -14.10
CA THR A 122 5.10 -19.49 -14.44
C THR A 122 5.43 -20.43 -13.28
N GLY A 123 6.29 -20.02 -12.35
CA GLY A 123 6.64 -20.80 -11.16
C GLY A 123 5.49 -20.91 -10.14
N ARG A 124 5.49 -22.01 -9.38
CA ARG A 124 4.54 -22.30 -8.28
C ARG A 124 5.28 -22.70 -7.01
N PRO A 125 4.73 -22.46 -5.80
CA PRO A 125 5.29 -23.00 -4.59
C PRO A 125 5.19 -24.54 -4.59
N ILE A 126 6.08 -25.20 -3.87
CA ILE A 126 6.05 -26.67 -3.72
C ILE A 126 5.05 -27.15 -2.67
N ALA A 127 4.64 -26.26 -1.75
CA ALA A 127 3.69 -26.51 -0.68
C ALA A 127 3.14 -25.19 -0.14
N ILE A 128 1.93 -25.25 0.43
CA ILE A 128 1.30 -24.16 1.18
C ILE A 128 1.28 -24.54 2.65
N VAL A 129 1.73 -23.66 3.55
CA VAL A 129 1.76 -23.93 5.00
C VAL A 129 0.89 -22.92 5.75
N TYR A 130 0.23 -23.38 6.81
CA TYR A 130 -0.80 -22.65 7.54
C TYR A 130 -0.44 -22.51 9.03
N PRO A 131 0.48 -21.61 9.40
CA PRO A 131 0.80 -21.35 10.80
C PRO A 131 -0.39 -20.73 11.55
N GLU A 132 -0.42 -20.91 12.87
CA GLU A 132 -1.42 -20.34 13.78
C GLU A 132 -0.79 -19.36 14.80
N THR A 133 0.54 -19.38 14.93
CA THR A 133 1.29 -18.65 15.96
C THR A 133 2.57 -18.03 15.40
N THR A 134 3.05 -16.97 16.04
CA THR A 134 4.32 -16.30 15.70
C THR A 134 5.51 -17.28 15.82
N GLU A 135 5.47 -18.18 16.80
CA GLU A 135 6.50 -19.18 17.04
C GLU A 135 6.57 -20.24 15.93
N GLN A 136 5.41 -20.65 15.39
CA GLN A 136 5.38 -21.52 14.21
C GLN A 136 5.95 -20.80 12.98
N VAL A 137 5.61 -19.53 12.75
CA VAL A 137 6.18 -18.73 11.66
C VAL A 137 7.71 -18.60 11.81
N SER A 138 8.21 -18.35 13.03
CA SER A 138 9.65 -18.35 13.35
C SER A 138 10.32 -19.68 13.03
N SER A 139 9.66 -20.80 13.36
CA SER A 139 10.19 -22.14 13.11
C SER A 139 10.20 -22.49 11.62
N ILE A 140 9.14 -22.14 10.89
CA ILE A 140 9.09 -22.24 9.41
C ILE A 140 10.24 -21.45 8.78
N ALA A 141 10.43 -20.20 9.20
CA ALA A 141 11.52 -19.36 8.69
C ALA A 141 12.89 -19.97 8.94
N LYS A 142 13.13 -20.54 10.13
CA LYS A 142 14.39 -21.25 10.45
C LYS A 142 14.62 -22.46 9.55
N ILE A 143 13.59 -23.26 9.31
CA ILE A 143 13.67 -24.45 8.44
C ILE A 143 13.99 -24.00 7.01
N CYS A 144 13.22 -23.05 6.46
CA CYS A 144 13.47 -22.50 5.13
C CYS A 144 14.87 -21.89 5.01
N HIS A 145 15.33 -21.17 6.04
CA HIS A 145 16.67 -20.63 6.12
C HIS A 145 17.75 -21.71 6.11
N HIS A 146 17.54 -22.82 6.82
CA HIS A 146 18.47 -23.95 6.86
C HIS A 146 18.61 -24.60 5.47
N TYR A 147 17.51 -24.73 4.74
CA TYR A 147 17.46 -25.38 3.43
C TYR A 147 17.59 -24.44 2.23
N ASP A 148 17.90 -23.16 2.42
CA ASP A 148 17.97 -22.18 1.32
C ASP A 148 16.68 -22.16 0.46
N THR A 149 15.53 -22.27 1.13
CA THR A 149 14.21 -22.38 0.49
C THR A 149 13.50 -21.02 0.49
N PRO A 150 13.10 -20.49 -0.67
CA PRO A 150 12.29 -19.27 -0.76
C PRO A 150 10.98 -19.34 0.01
N MET A 151 10.54 -18.19 0.49
CA MET A 151 9.38 -18.01 1.35
C MET A 151 8.47 -16.92 0.78
N ILE A 152 7.22 -17.27 0.49
CA ILE A 152 6.25 -16.36 -0.11
C ILE A 152 5.11 -16.12 0.89
N PRO A 153 4.98 -14.92 1.47
CA PRO A 153 3.85 -14.61 2.33
C PRO A 153 2.56 -14.49 1.52
N PHE A 154 1.47 -15.01 2.07
CA PHE A 154 0.16 -14.98 1.45
C PHE A 154 -0.93 -14.55 2.44
N GLY A 155 -1.83 -13.70 1.96
CA GLY A 155 -2.99 -13.20 2.71
C GLY A 155 -4.28 -13.54 1.96
N ALA A 156 -5.02 -12.53 1.54
CA ALA A 156 -6.28 -12.75 0.80
C ALA A 156 -6.11 -13.08 -0.70
N GLY A 157 -4.89 -13.14 -1.23
CA GLY A 157 -4.64 -13.38 -2.66
C GLY A 157 -5.13 -12.27 -3.61
N SER A 158 -5.50 -11.09 -3.10
CA SER A 158 -6.19 -10.05 -3.87
C SER A 158 -5.29 -9.00 -4.53
N SER A 159 -3.97 -9.20 -4.56
CA SER A 159 -3.04 -8.25 -5.21
C SER A 159 -3.16 -8.33 -6.75
N VAL A 160 -2.99 -7.20 -7.42
CA VAL A 160 -2.98 -7.10 -8.89
C VAL A 160 -1.58 -7.07 -9.49
N GLU A 161 -0.53 -6.87 -8.67
CA GLU A 161 0.87 -6.72 -9.13
C GLU A 161 1.72 -7.99 -8.96
N GLY A 162 1.11 -9.13 -8.63
CA GLY A 162 1.82 -10.42 -8.54
C GLY A 162 2.61 -10.60 -7.24
N ASN A 163 2.22 -9.92 -6.16
CA ASN A 163 2.88 -10.02 -4.85
C ASN A 163 2.97 -11.46 -4.32
N PHE A 164 1.96 -12.27 -4.59
CA PHE A 164 1.84 -13.67 -4.16
C PHE A 164 2.56 -14.67 -5.09
N SER A 165 3.00 -14.25 -6.30
CA SER A 165 3.56 -15.18 -7.27
C SER A 165 4.91 -15.78 -6.82
N SER A 166 5.32 -16.93 -7.32
CA SER A 166 6.55 -17.60 -6.86
C SER A 166 7.49 -17.91 -8.03
N PRO A 167 8.18 -16.89 -8.60
CA PRO A 167 9.03 -17.07 -9.78
C PRO A 167 10.21 -18.03 -9.54
N TYR A 168 10.59 -18.26 -8.29
CA TYR A 168 11.68 -19.15 -7.88
C TYR A 168 11.18 -20.36 -7.06
N SER A 169 9.89 -20.70 -7.18
CA SER A 169 9.23 -21.71 -6.34
C SER A 169 9.43 -21.43 -4.84
N GLY A 170 9.45 -22.46 -4.00
CA GLY A 170 9.61 -22.36 -2.54
C GLY A 170 8.35 -22.70 -1.76
N ILE A 171 8.22 -22.19 -0.54
CA ILE A 171 7.08 -22.45 0.36
C ILE A 171 6.24 -21.18 0.48
N CYS A 172 4.94 -21.33 0.22
CA CYS A 172 3.96 -20.28 0.46
C CYS A 172 3.47 -20.37 1.91
N VAL A 173 3.53 -19.27 2.65
CA VAL A 173 3.09 -19.17 4.04
C VAL A 173 1.79 -18.38 4.06
N ASP A 174 0.68 -19.09 4.20
CA ASP A 174 -0.66 -18.51 4.25
C ASP A 174 -1.08 -18.24 5.69
N PHE A 175 -1.38 -16.98 5.98
CA PHE A 175 -1.77 -16.49 7.29
C PHE A 175 -3.26 -16.66 7.62
N VAL A 176 -4.03 -17.38 6.79
CA VAL A 176 -5.47 -17.58 6.99
C VAL A 176 -5.85 -18.10 8.39
N ASN A 177 -5.02 -18.93 9.03
CA ASN A 177 -5.28 -19.45 10.39
C ASN A 177 -4.75 -18.53 11.52
N MET A 178 -4.13 -17.40 11.18
CA MET A 178 -3.74 -16.35 12.11
C MET A 178 -4.75 -15.19 12.05
N ASP A 179 -6.01 -15.44 12.40
CA ASP A 179 -7.15 -14.54 12.21
C ASP A 179 -7.76 -14.00 13.52
N LYS A 180 -7.00 -13.99 14.60
CA LYS A 180 -7.49 -13.58 15.92
C LYS A 180 -7.29 -12.08 16.19
N VAL A 181 -8.29 -11.47 16.82
CA VAL A 181 -8.11 -10.22 17.57
C VAL A 181 -7.49 -10.58 18.91
N ILE A 182 -6.25 -10.14 19.13
CA ILE A 182 -5.44 -10.48 20.30
C ILE A 182 -5.85 -9.62 21.50
N GLU A 183 -5.91 -8.30 21.31
CA GLU A 183 -6.30 -7.34 22.36
C GLU A 183 -7.08 -6.18 21.74
N PHE A 184 -8.13 -5.70 22.42
CA PHE A 184 -8.90 -4.52 22.03
C PHE A 184 -8.91 -3.48 23.14
N HIS A 185 -8.42 -2.28 22.85
CA HIS A 185 -8.27 -1.18 23.80
C HIS A 185 -9.19 -0.01 23.42
N PRO A 186 -10.51 -0.06 23.70
CA PRO A 186 -11.44 0.98 23.29
C PRO A 186 -11.08 2.36 23.87
N ASN A 187 -10.61 2.41 25.11
CA ASN A 187 -10.23 3.67 25.76
C ASN A 187 -8.98 4.33 25.14
N ASP A 188 -8.07 3.53 24.58
CA ASP A 188 -6.87 4.02 23.89
C ASP A 188 -7.10 4.14 22.36
N MET A 189 -8.24 3.64 21.89
CA MET A 189 -8.66 3.55 20.50
C MET A 189 -7.62 2.85 19.63
N ASP A 190 -7.20 1.66 20.06
CA ASP A 190 -6.34 0.77 19.28
C ASP A 190 -6.72 -0.70 19.47
N VAL A 191 -6.24 -1.54 18.56
CA VAL A 191 -6.47 -2.98 18.56
C VAL A 191 -5.20 -3.70 18.11
N VAL A 192 -4.94 -4.86 18.70
CA VAL A 192 -3.87 -5.79 18.36
C VAL A 192 -4.50 -6.99 17.66
N VAL A 193 -4.06 -7.28 16.45
CA VAL A 193 -4.63 -8.33 15.60
C VAL A 193 -3.54 -9.18 14.96
N GLN A 194 -3.87 -10.43 14.66
CA GLN A 194 -3.07 -11.27 13.79
C GLN A 194 -3.28 -10.90 12.30
N PRO A 195 -2.33 -11.22 11.39
CA PRO A 195 -2.35 -10.77 9.99
C PRO A 195 -3.53 -11.27 9.15
N GLY A 196 -4.08 -12.44 9.47
CA GLY A 196 -5.20 -13.07 8.76
C GLY A 196 -6.56 -12.41 9.04
N VAL A 197 -6.66 -11.52 10.03
CA VAL A 197 -7.91 -10.82 10.35
C VAL A 197 -8.39 -10.03 9.13
N ASN A 198 -9.61 -10.33 8.67
CA ASN A 198 -10.31 -9.52 7.67
C ASN A 198 -10.80 -8.20 8.29
N TRP A 199 -10.60 -7.08 7.61
CA TRP A 199 -10.88 -5.76 8.16
C TRP A 199 -12.39 -5.49 8.36
N MET A 200 -13.27 -6.06 7.52
CA MET A 200 -14.71 -5.93 7.69
C MET A 200 -15.20 -6.72 8.90
N ASN A 201 -14.67 -7.93 9.09
CA ASN A 201 -14.99 -8.75 10.26
C ASN A 201 -14.54 -8.06 11.55
N LEU A 202 -13.35 -7.46 11.57
CA LEU A 202 -12.88 -6.64 12.69
C LEU A 202 -13.87 -5.50 12.97
N ASN A 203 -14.20 -4.70 11.95
CA ASN A 203 -15.12 -3.58 12.11
C ASN A 203 -16.51 -4.01 12.61
N GLN A 204 -17.02 -5.15 12.13
CA GLN A 204 -18.27 -5.71 12.60
C GLN A 204 -18.20 -6.15 14.07
N GLN A 205 -17.08 -6.72 14.51
CA GLN A 205 -16.85 -7.15 15.89
C GLN A 205 -16.79 -5.98 16.86
N ILE A 206 -16.18 -4.85 16.46
CA ILE A 206 -15.95 -3.69 17.35
C ILE A 206 -16.99 -2.58 17.21
N LYS A 207 -17.97 -2.69 16.30
CA LYS A 207 -18.91 -1.62 15.95
C LYS A 207 -19.61 -0.95 17.15
N ASP A 208 -19.95 -1.73 18.18
CA ASP A 208 -20.71 -1.25 19.35
C ASP A 208 -19.85 -0.38 20.29
N SER A 209 -18.53 -0.35 20.08
CA SER A 209 -17.61 0.54 20.81
C SER A 209 -17.65 1.99 20.33
N GLY A 210 -18.29 2.27 19.19
CA GLY A 210 -18.21 3.57 18.53
C GLY A 210 -16.89 3.81 17.79
N LEU A 211 -16.07 2.76 17.60
CA LEU A 211 -14.78 2.81 16.90
C LEU A 211 -14.76 1.92 15.67
N PHE A 212 -13.88 2.22 14.72
CA PHE A 212 -13.65 1.42 13.51
C PHE A 212 -12.23 1.63 12.94
N LEU A 213 -11.72 0.64 12.19
CA LEU A 213 -10.56 0.80 11.31
C LEU A 213 -11.06 1.46 10.01
N PRO A 214 -10.58 2.67 9.65
CA PRO A 214 -11.29 3.48 8.67
C PRO A 214 -10.88 3.26 7.21
N LEU A 215 -9.86 2.45 6.94
CA LEU A 215 -9.51 2.09 5.58
C LEU A 215 -10.67 1.32 4.94
N ASP A 216 -10.97 1.59 3.67
CA ASP A 216 -12.04 0.93 2.90
C ASP A 216 -11.51 0.36 1.58
N PRO A 217 -10.64 -0.67 1.63
CA PRO A 217 -10.17 -1.36 0.44
C PRO A 217 -11.17 -2.43 -0.03
N SER A 218 -10.71 -3.40 -0.82
CA SER A 218 -11.49 -4.59 -1.17
C SER A 218 -12.05 -5.27 0.09
N PRO A 219 -13.34 -5.69 0.09
CA PRO A 219 -13.94 -6.46 1.18
C PRO A 219 -13.17 -7.71 1.60
N THR A 220 -12.42 -8.33 0.68
CA THR A 220 -11.68 -9.57 0.94
C THR A 220 -10.34 -9.36 1.68
N ALA A 221 -9.84 -8.13 1.76
CA ALA A 221 -8.49 -7.86 2.25
C ALA A 221 -8.29 -8.29 3.72
N SER A 222 -7.15 -8.96 3.97
CA SER A 222 -6.66 -9.20 5.32
C SER A 222 -5.74 -8.08 5.77
N ILE A 223 -5.72 -7.78 7.08
CA ILE A 223 -4.96 -6.66 7.63
C ILE A 223 -3.45 -6.82 7.40
N GLY A 224 -2.92 -8.05 7.40
CA GLY A 224 -1.53 -8.33 7.05
C GLY A 224 -1.18 -7.96 5.61
N GLY A 225 -2.09 -8.25 4.67
CA GLY A 225 -1.98 -7.80 3.28
C GLY A 225 -2.00 -6.27 3.20
N MET A 226 -2.94 -5.62 3.91
CA MET A 226 -3.04 -4.17 3.96
C MET A 226 -1.75 -3.50 4.47
N VAL A 227 -1.13 -4.05 5.51
CA VAL A 227 0.18 -3.59 6.02
C VAL A 227 1.26 -3.80 4.97
N SER A 228 1.32 -4.98 4.38
CA SER A 228 2.40 -5.37 3.45
C SER A 228 2.41 -4.52 2.18
N THR A 229 1.25 -4.05 1.71
CA THR A 229 1.14 -3.24 0.49
C THR A 229 0.94 -1.74 0.76
N ASN A 230 0.98 -1.29 2.03
CA ASN A 230 0.58 0.06 2.42
C ASN A 230 -0.78 0.47 1.81
N CYS A 231 -1.77 -0.39 1.98
CA CYS A 231 -3.09 -0.25 1.40
C CYS A 231 -3.76 1.11 1.71
N SER A 232 -4.55 1.60 0.74
CA SER A 232 -5.35 2.83 0.76
C SER A 232 -6.85 2.51 0.94
N GLY A 233 -7.63 2.53 -0.15
CA GLY A 233 -9.09 2.47 -0.20
C GLY A 233 -9.76 3.84 -0.33
N THR A 234 -11.07 3.85 -0.59
CA THR A 234 -11.83 5.08 -0.89
C THR A 234 -11.80 6.13 0.24
N ASN A 235 -11.65 5.66 1.48
CA ASN A 235 -11.60 6.53 2.65
C ASN A 235 -10.20 7.14 2.90
N ALA A 236 -9.18 6.82 2.10
CA ALA A 236 -7.80 7.31 2.28
C ALA A 236 -7.73 8.85 2.25
N PHE A 237 -8.57 9.51 1.45
CA PHE A 237 -8.65 10.97 1.41
C PHE A 237 -8.87 11.62 2.77
N ARG A 238 -9.67 10.98 3.63
CA ARG A 238 -9.95 11.50 4.97
C ARG A 238 -8.95 11.04 6.01
N TYR A 239 -8.49 9.80 5.90
CA TYR A 239 -7.85 9.07 6.98
C TYR A 239 -6.38 8.71 6.73
N GLY A 240 -5.85 8.90 5.52
CA GLY A 240 -4.53 8.42 5.12
C GLY A 240 -4.52 6.92 4.78
N THR A 241 -3.33 6.39 4.51
CA THR A 241 -3.12 4.98 4.11
C THR A 241 -2.66 4.14 5.29
N MET A 242 -2.44 2.84 5.09
CA MET A 242 -2.15 1.91 6.18
C MET A 242 -0.94 2.32 7.04
N LYS A 243 0.10 2.92 6.45
CA LYS A 243 1.27 3.47 7.17
C LYS A 243 0.89 4.46 8.27
N ASP A 244 -0.19 5.22 8.06
CA ASP A 244 -0.64 6.22 9.02
C ASP A 244 -1.34 5.57 10.21
N TRP A 245 -1.85 4.34 10.07
CA TRP A 245 -2.67 3.64 11.05
C TRP A 245 -1.91 2.62 11.91
N VAL A 246 -0.79 2.10 11.41
CA VAL A 246 0.02 1.11 12.14
C VAL A 246 0.81 1.78 13.27
N ILE A 247 0.57 1.29 14.49
CA ILE A 247 1.35 1.68 15.67
C ILE A 247 2.64 0.86 15.70
N ASN A 248 2.57 -0.46 15.80
CA ASN A 248 3.75 -1.33 15.84
C ASN A 248 3.44 -2.69 15.23
N LEU A 249 4.50 -3.43 14.91
CA LEU A 249 4.43 -4.75 14.30
C LEU A 249 5.31 -5.72 15.09
N THR A 250 4.86 -6.96 15.22
CA THR A 250 5.72 -8.11 15.51
C THR A 250 6.06 -8.77 14.18
N VAL A 251 7.34 -8.96 13.92
CA VAL A 251 7.86 -9.44 12.62
C VAL A 251 8.81 -10.61 12.85
N VAL A 252 8.66 -11.65 12.03
CA VAL A 252 9.63 -12.75 11.91
C VAL A 252 10.53 -12.48 10.72
N LEU A 253 11.84 -12.36 10.97
CA LEU A 253 12.85 -12.15 9.92
C LEU A 253 13.19 -13.46 9.19
N ALA A 254 13.99 -13.34 8.12
CA ALA A 254 14.34 -14.48 7.25
C ALA A 254 15.11 -15.61 7.95
N ASP A 255 15.78 -15.33 9.08
CA ASP A 255 16.46 -16.31 9.94
C ASP A 255 15.55 -16.85 11.07
N GLY A 256 14.30 -16.40 11.10
CA GLY A 256 13.31 -16.71 12.13
C GLY A 256 13.45 -15.91 13.43
N GLN A 257 14.32 -14.89 13.50
CA GLN A 257 14.32 -13.97 14.63
C GLN A 257 12.98 -13.24 14.73
N ILE A 258 12.41 -13.18 15.93
CA ILE A 258 11.19 -12.42 16.22
C ILE A 258 11.60 -11.05 16.76
N ILE A 259 11.13 -9.99 16.14
CA ILE A 259 11.33 -8.61 16.59
C ILE A 259 9.99 -7.91 16.78
N ARG A 260 9.97 -6.90 17.66
CA ARG A 260 8.88 -5.93 17.76
C ARG A 260 9.40 -4.56 17.38
N THR A 261 8.74 -3.89 16.42
CA THR A 261 9.27 -2.65 15.84
C THR A 261 9.31 -1.48 16.81
N ARG A 262 8.37 -1.43 17.76
CA ARG A 262 8.34 -0.53 18.93
C ARG A 262 7.21 -0.91 19.90
N HIS A 263 7.12 -0.19 21.02
CA HIS A 263 6.00 -0.28 21.96
C HIS A 263 4.73 0.44 21.48
N ARG A 264 3.61 0.25 22.20
CA ARG A 264 2.25 0.74 21.89
C ARG A 264 2.01 2.26 21.88
N PRO A 265 2.77 3.14 22.58
CA PRO A 265 2.48 4.58 22.54
C PRO A 265 2.46 5.16 21.12
N ARG A 266 1.46 6.00 20.82
CA ARG A 266 1.29 6.62 19.49
C ARG A 266 2.47 7.48 19.05
N LYS A 267 3.23 8.01 20.00
CA LYS A 267 4.41 8.84 19.77
C LYS A 267 5.64 8.15 20.36
N THR A 268 6.71 8.11 19.59
CA THR A 268 8.03 7.72 20.07
C THR A 268 9.10 8.39 19.20
N SER A 269 10.26 8.63 19.81
CA SER A 269 11.49 9.03 19.13
C SER A 269 12.67 8.15 19.58
N ALA A 270 12.36 6.98 20.15
CA ALA A 270 13.36 6.03 20.61
C ALA A 270 13.86 5.17 19.45
N GLY A 271 15.02 5.55 18.89
CA GLY A 271 15.67 4.82 17.79
C GLY A 271 15.01 5.05 16.42
N TYR A 272 15.30 4.16 15.48
CA TYR A 272 14.77 4.23 14.11
C TYR A 272 13.30 3.79 14.05
N ASN A 273 12.56 4.37 13.11
CA ASN A 273 11.17 3.96 12.86
C ASN A 273 11.13 2.67 12.00
N LEU A 274 11.41 1.53 12.63
CA LEU A 274 11.39 0.23 11.95
C LEU A 274 10.00 -0.14 11.42
N THR A 275 8.91 0.33 12.05
CA THR A 275 7.54 0.07 11.57
C THR A 275 7.39 0.49 10.11
N SER A 276 7.86 1.69 9.75
CA SER A 276 7.77 2.20 8.38
C SER A 276 8.67 1.48 7.38
N LEU A 277 9.66 0.69 7.83
CA LEU A 277 10.42 -0.17 6.92
C LEU A 277 9.62 -1.41 6.49
N PHE A 278 8.74 -1.93 7.35
CA PHE A 278 7.96 -3.14 7.07
C PHE A 278 6.60 -2.86 6.44
N VAL A 279 5.99 -1.70 6.72
CA VAL A 279 4.75 -1.27 6.03
C VAL A 279 5.09 -0.94 4.59
N GLY A 280 4.42 -1.59 3.63
CA GLY A 280 4.73 -1.44 2.20
C GLY A 280 5.97 -2.25 1.74
N ALA A 281 6.53 -3.12 2.59
CA ALA A 281 7.68 -3.94 2.22
C ALA A 281 7.32 -5.16 1.36
N GLU A 282 6.03 -5.41 1.11
CA GLU A 282 5.55 -6.47 0.22
C GLU A 282 6.02 -7.88 0.62
N GLY A 283 6.25 -8.09 1.92
CA GLY A 283 6.76 -9.36 2.45
C GLY A 283 8.23 -9.65 2.14
N THR A 284 8.97 -8.68 1.59
CA THR A 284 10.36 -8.85 1.17
C THR A 284 11.37 -8.73 2.33
N LEU A 285 10.96 -8.20 3.49
CA LEU A 285 11.85 -7.99 4.64
C LEU A 285 11.56 -8.91 5.83
N GLY A 286 10.39 -9.54 5.87
CA GLY A 286 9.96 -10.39 6.98
C GLY A 286 8.45 -10.67 6.96
N PHE A 287 8.02 -11.61 7.81
CA PHE A 287 6.62 -11.93 8.02
C PHE A 287 6.03 -11.11 9.15
N VAL A 288 4.96 -10.36 8.86
CA VAL A 288 4.20 -9.65 9.89
C VAL A 288 3.24 -10.63 10.57
N THR A 289 3.35 -10.80 11.89
CA THR A 289 2.62 -11.82 12.66
C THR A 289 1.69 -11.25 13.74
N GLU A 290 1.92 -10.01 14.16
CA GLU A 290 1.02 -9.25 15.02
C GLU A 290 1.06 -7.78 14.62
N ILE A 291 -0.10 -7.13 14.61
CA ILE A 291 -0.30 -5.79 14.09
C ILE A 291 -1.08 -4.99 15.13
N THR A 292 -0.47 -3.93 15.67
CA THR A 292 -1.21 -2.96 16.47
C THR A 292 -1.60 -1.77 15.59
N VAL A 293 -2.89 -1.48 15.46
CA VAL A 293 -3.42 -0.36 14.67
C VAL A 293 -4.29 0.57 15.50
N LYS A 294 -4.26 1.86 15.16
CA LYS A 294 -5.21 2.84 15.70
C LYS A 294 -6.63 2.55 15.19
N LEU A 295 -7.62 3.10 15.87
CA LEU A 295 -9.02 3.12 15.46
C LEU A 295 -9.54 4.56 15.40
N ALA A 296 -10.42 4.83 14.45
CA ALA A 296 -11.16 6.08 14.31
C ALA A 296 -12.49 6.00 15.07
N VAL A 297 -13.06 7.16 15.39
CA VAL A 297 -14.44 7.25 15.92
C VAL A 297 -15.42 7.17 14.77
N ILE A 298 -16.44 6.31 14.89
CA ILE A 298 -17.54 6.24 13.93
C ILE A 298 -18.21 7.63 13.89
N PRO A 299 -18.31 8.27 12.71
CA PRO A 299 -18.92 9.59 12.61
C PRO A 299 -20.39 9.54 13.02
N GLN A 300 -20.88 10.64 13.61
CA GLN A 300 -22.29 10.75 14.03
C GLN A 300 -23.24 10.51 12.86
N ASP A 301 -22.89 11.04 11.68
CA ASP A 301 -23.68 10.93 10.48
C ASP A 301 -22.78 10.81 9.24
N THR A 302 -23.37 10.28 8.17
CA THR A 302 -22.77 10.15 6.83
C THR A 302 -23.76 10.62 5.79
N SER A 303 -23.26 11.02 4.64
CA SER A 303 -24.11 11.19 3.46
C SER A 303 -23.34 11.02 2.17
N VAL A 304 -24.05 10.93 1.05
CA VAL A 304 -23.48 10.71 -0.27
C VAL A 304 -24.06 11.71 -1.25
N ALA A 305 -23.21 12.26 -2.10
CA ALA A 305 -23.63 13.03 -3.25
C ALA A 305 -22.89 12.58 -4.51
N ILE A 306 -23.55 12.74 -5.66
CA ILE A 306 -22.92 12.55 -6.96
C ILE A 306 -23.21 13.75 -7.87
N VAL A 307 -22.29 14.02 -8.79
CA VAL A 307 -22.47 15.07 -9.80
C VAL A 307 -21.70 14.73 -11.06
N SER A 308 -22.38 14.81 -12.20
CA SER A 308 -21.82 14.57 -13.53
C SER A 308 -21.22 15.85 -14.14
N PHE A 309 -20.28 15.72 -15.05
CA PHE A 309 -19.60 16.81 -15.75
C PHE A 309 -19.52 16.52 -17.25
N PRO A 310 -19.46 17.53 -18.12
CA PRO A 310 -19.39 17.30 -19.57
C PRO A 310 -18.12 16.57 -20.00
N THR A 311 -16.99 16.80 -19.31
CA THR A 311 -15.67 16.26 -19.63
C THR A 311 -14.96 15.74 -18.39
N ILE A 312 -14.06 14.77 -18.60
CA ILE A 312 -13.18 14.21 -17.56
C ILE A 312 -12.29 15.29 -16.95
N LYS A 313 -11.88 16.26 -17.77
CA LYS A 313 -11.07 17.40 -17.35
C LYS A 313 -11.84 18.27 -16.35
N GLU A 314 -13.09 18.63 -16.64
CA GLU A 314 -13.90 19.46 -15.74
C GLU A 314 -14.21 18.74 -14.43
N ALA A 315 -14.47 17.42 -14.46
CA ALA A 315 -14.63 16.62 -13.25
C ALA A 315 -13.36 16.64 -12.38
N ALA A 316 -12.19 16.45 -12.99
CA ALA A 316 -10.92 16.44 -12.25
C ALA A 316 -10.51 17.84 -11.75
N GLU A 317 -10.80 18.91 -12.48
CA GLU A 317 -10.60 20.29 -12.04
C GLU A 317 -11.55 20.66 -10.88
N ALA A 318 -12.80 20.20 -10.93
CA ALA A 318 -13.76 20.35 -9.83
C ALA A 318 -13.29 19.61 -8.57
N ALA A 319 -12.81 18.37 -8.70
CA ALA A 319 -12.21 17.62 -7.59
C ALA A 319 -11.01 18.37 -6.98
N THR A 320 -10.13 18.91 -7.82
CA THR A 320 -8.99 19.75 -7.39
C THR A 320 -9.47 20.99 -6.62
N GLY A 321 -10.54 21.64 -7.09
CA GLY A 321 -11.18 22.77 -6.40
C GLY A 321 -11.71 22.39 -5.02
N ILE A 322 -12.36 21.24 -4.89
CA ILE A 322 -12.87 20.71 -3.61
C ILE A 322 -11.71 20.49 -2.64
N ILE A 323 -10.65 19.80 -3.07
CA ILE A 323 -9.46 19.51 -2.23
C ILE A 323 -8.83 20.81 -1.74
N ARG A 324 -8.58 21.77 -2.65
CA ARG A 324 -7.93 23.05 -2.33
C ARG A 324 -8.77 23.96 -1.44
N SER A 325 -10.08 23.74 -1.35
CA SER A 325 -10.96 24.45 -0.43
C SER A 325 -10.81 24.04 1.04
N GLY A 326 -10.06 22.95 1.30
CA GLY A 326 -9.88 22.39 2.63
C GLY A 326 -11.06 21.56 3.14
N LEU A 327 -12.00 21.19 2.26
CA LEU A 327 -13.08 20.26 2.57
C LEU A 327 -12.50 18.86 2.79
N GLN A 328 -12.74 18.30 3.98
CA GLN A 328 -12.32 16.94 4.32
C GLN A 328 -13.49 15.97 4.15
N LEU A 329 -13.78 15.62 2.90
CA LEU A 329 -14.75 14.58 2.57
C LEU A 329 -14.24 13.23 3.06
N ALA A 330 -15.15 12.30 3.37
CA ALA A 330 -14.80 10.93 3.70
C ALA A 330 -14.20 10.20 2.49
N ALA A 331 -14.72 10.48 1.29
CA ALA A 331 -14.21 9.99 0.02
C ALA A 331 -14.53 11.01 -1.10
N LEU A 332 -13.64 11.10 -2.09
CA LEU A 332 -13.80 11.89 -3.30
C LEU A 332 -13.29 11.06 -4.48
N GLU A 333 -14.25 10.45 -5.18
CA GLU A 333 -14.02 9.44 -6.19
C GLU A 333 -14.49 9.92 -7.56
N LEU A 334 -13.91 9.39 -8.63
CA LEU A 334 -14.26 9.69 -10.01
C LEU A 334 -14.54 8.40 -10.78
N MET A 335 -15.52 8.43 -11.68
CA MET A 335 -15.73 7.42 -12.73
C MET A 335 -15.96 8.12 -14.06
N ASP A 336 -15.36 7.61 -15.14
CA ASP A 336 -15.53 8.16 -16.48
C ASP A 336 -16.88 7.75 -17.12
N GLU A 337 -17.16 8.30 -18.29
CA GLU A 337 -18.38 8.01 -19.05
C GLU A 337 -18.54 6.52 -19.41
N VAL A 338 -17.42 5.84 -19.69
CA VAL A 338 -17.44 4.40 -20.03
C VAL A 338 -17.89 3.59 -18.83
N GLN A 339 -17.32 3.86 -17.66
CA GLN A 339 -17.70 3.18 -16.42
C GLN A 339 -19.16 3.44 -16.06
N MET A 340 -19.63 4.69 -16.21
CA MET A 340 -21.04 5.02 -15.97
C MET A 340 -21.99 4.27 -16.92
N SER A 341 -21.60 4.11 -18.20
CA SER A 341 -22.35 3.29 -19.17
C SER A 341 -22.36 1.80 -18.78
N VAL A 342 -21.25 1.28 -18.27
CA VAL A 342 -21.15 -0.09 -17.76
C VAL A 342 -22.10 -0.31 -16.58
N LEU A 343 -22.19 0.62 -15.64
CA LEU A 343 -23.15 0.54 -14.52
C LEU A 343 -24.61 0.55 -14.98
N ASN A 344 -24.97 1.41 -15.93
CA ASN A 344 -26.33 1.44 -16.51
C ASN A 344 -26.73 0.09 -17.12
N LYS A 345 -25.80 -0.59 -17.80
CA LYS A 345 -26.07 -1.84 -18.53
C LYS A 345 -25.97 -3.08 -17.66
N HIS A 346 -25.00 -3.12 -16.74
CA HIS A 346 -24.55 -4.35 -16.08
C HIS A 346 -24.48 -4.25 -14.55
N GLY A 347 -24.76 -3.09 -13.96
CA GLY A 347 -24.80 -2.94 -12.50
C GLY A 347 -25.86 -3.85 -11.85
N SER A 348 -25.80 -3.98 -10.53
CA SER A 348 -26.83 -4.71 -9.78
C SER A 348 -28.23 -4.13 -10.03
N GLU A 349 -29.27 -4.89 -9.68
CA GLU A 349 -30.64 -4.37 -9.74
C GLU A 349 -30.79 -3.06 -8.94
N ALA A 350 -30.15 -2.96 -7.78
CA ALA A 350 -30.13 -1.76 -6.96
C ALA A 350 -29.51 -0.57 -7.71
N VAL A 351 -28.33 -0.75 -8.31
CA VAL A 351 -27.66 0.30 -9.10
C VAL A 351 -28.48 0.72 -10.31
N ARG A 352 -29.15 -0.23 -10.99
CA ARG A 352 -29.94 0.05 -12.20
C ARG A 352 -31.35 0.59 -11.94
N LYS A 353 -31.80 0.71 -10.69
CA LYS A 353 -33.07 1.39 -10.34
C LYS A 353 -33.11 2.84 -10.81
N ARG A 354 -31.94 3.46 -10.90
CA ARG A 354 -31.77 4.79 -11.49
C ARG A 354 -31.02 4.68 -12.81
N ARG A 355 -31.38 5.55 -13.74
CA ARG A 355 -30.57 5.81 -14.92
C ARG A 355 -29.53 6.86 -14.54
N TRP A 356 -28.26 6.50 -14.71
CA TRP A 356 -27.14 7.40 -14.47
C TRP A 356 -26.83 8.20 -15.73
N ASP A 357 -26.34 9.41 -15.57
CA ASP A 357 -25.73 10.16 -16.67
C ASP A 357 -24.48 9.41 -17.13
N GLU A 358 -24.37 9.11 -18.42
CA GLU A 358 -23.18 8.46 -19.01
C GLU A 358 -22.12 9.52 -19.33
N ASN A 359 -21.75 10.27 -18.30
CA ASN A 359 -20.78 11.36 -18.31
C ASN A 359 -19.80 11.17 -17.15
N PRO A 360 -18.58 11.74 -17.20
CA PRO A 360 -17.66 11.72 -16.08
C PRO A 360 -18.32 12.23 -14.81
N THR A 361 -18.24 11.46 -13.73
CA THR A 361 -19.04 11.68 -12.52
C THR A 361 -18.17 11.61 -11.28
N LEU A 362 -18.29 12.61 -10.41
CA LEU A 362 -17.73 12.59 -9.06
C LEU A 362 -18.70 11.93 -8.09
N PHE A 363 -18.17 11.05 -7.25
CA PHE A 363 -18.86 10.42 -6.14
C PHE A 363 -18.22 10.92 -4.84
N MET A 364 -19.04 11.49 -3.96
CA MET A 364 -18.59 12.16 -2.75
C MET A 364 -19.27 11.54 -1.54
N LYS A 365 -18.48 11.18 -0.55
CA LYS A 365 -18.98 10.73 0.74
C LYS A 365 -18.64 11.77 1.79
N PHE A 366 -19.65 12.19 2.54
CA PHE A 366 -19.56 13.15 3.63
C PHE A 366 -19.63 12.41 4.95
N SER A 367 -18.92 12.89 5.96
CA SER A 367 -18.96 12.33 7.30
C SER A 367 -18.75 13.41 8.35
N GLY A 368 -19.53 13.38 9.43
CA GLY A 368 -19.41 14.36 10.51
C GLY A 368 -20.70 14.46 11.31
N THR A 369 -20.99 15.66 11.81
CA THR A 369 -22.32 15.97 12.35
C THR A 369 -23.27 16.31 11.21
N THR A 370 -24.58 16.10 11.39
CA THR A 370 -25.59 16.44 10.37
C THR A 370 -25.49 17.90 9.90
N ALA A 371 -25.18 18.84 10.79
CA ALA A 371 -24.99 20.25 10.45
C ALA A 371 -23.72 20.51 9.63
N ALA A 372 -22.60 19.83 9.97
CA ALA A 372 -21.36 19.94 9.21
C ALA A 372 -21.54 19.39 7.79
N ILE A 373 -22.20 18.23 7.66
CA ILE A 373 -22.50 17.62 6.35
C ILE A 373 -23.33 18.58 5.49
N ALA A 374 -24.41 19.15 6.03
CA ALA A 374 -25.23 20.12 5.31
C ALA A 374 -24.40 21.33 4.81
N SER A 375 -23.54 21.86 5.67
CA SER A 375 -22.63 22.96 5.32
C SER A 375 -21.64 22.55 4.22
N ASP A 376 -21.06 21.36 4.30
CA ASP A 376 -20.07 20.89 3.33
C ASP A 376 -20.70 20.65 1.95
N ILE A 377 -21.92 20.14 1.89
CA ILE A 377 -22.67 19.98 0.63
C ILE A 377 -22.88 21.34 -0.05
N SER A 378 -23.37 22.35 0.68
CA SER A 378 -23.58 23.69 0.10
C SER A 378 -22.26 24.33 -0.40
N ARG A 379 -21.14 24.03 0.27
CA ARG A 379 -19.81 24.47 -0.17
C ARG A 379 -19.39 23.74 -1.45
N VAL A 380 -19.57 22.42 -1.52
CA VAL A 380 -19.30 21.63 -2.73
C VAL A 380 -20.13 22.15 -3.90
N GLU A 381 -21.43 22.36 -3.74
CA GLU A 381 -22.30 22.92 -4.79
C GLU A 381 -21.78 24.27 -5.30
N THR A 382 -21.24 25.10 -4.41
CA THR A 382 -20.65 26.39 -4.79
C THR A 382 -19.35 26.22 -5.58
N ILE A 383 -18.50 25.26 -5.18
CA ILE A 383 -17.21 24.98 -5.81
C ILE A 383 -17.39 24.37 -7.21
N VAL A 384 -18.39 23.51 -7.42
CA VAL A 384 -18.57 22.82 -8.71
C VAL A 384 -19.26 23.67 -9.79
N LYS A 385 -19.97 24.73 -9.40
CA LYS A 385 -20.72 25.63 -10.32
C LYS A 385 -19.92 26.13 -11.54
N PRO A 386 -18.66 26.56 -11.42
CA PRO A 386 -17.89 27.07 -12.56
C PRO A 386 -17.53 26.00 -13.60
N PHE A 387 -17.73 24.71 -13.31
CA PHE A 387 -17.28 23.59 -14.14
C PHE A 387 -18.42 22.95 -14.95
N ASN A 388 -19.51 23.69 -15.20
CA ASN A 388 -20.67 23.21 -15.96
C ASN A 388 -21.26 21.88 -15.43
N ALA A 389 -21.20 21.71 -14.11
CA ALA A 389 -21.72 20.53 -13.43
C ALA A 389 -23.19 20.27 -13.80
N GLY A 390 -23.51 19.01 -14.02
CA GLY A 390 -24.86 18.53 -14.26
C GLY A 390 -25.73 18.55 -13.00
N GLN A 391 -26.77 17.71 -12.97
CA GLN A 391 -27.65 17.64 -11.82
C GLN A 391 -26.89 17.08 -10.60
N PHE A 392 -26.92 17.83 -9.50
CA PHE A 392 -26.41 17.38 -8.22
C PHE A 392 -27.44 16.44 -7.56
N PHE A 393 -27.05 15.19 -7.29
CA PHE A 393 -27.89 14.25 -6.54
C PHE A 393 -27.33 14.07 -5.15
N PHE A 394 -28.17 14.29 -4.16
CA PHE A 394 -27.84 14.15 -2.75
C PHE A 394 -28.76 13.13 -2.09
N ALA A 395 -28.20 12.26 -1.25
CA ALA A 395 -28.95 11.27 -0.51
C ALA A 395 -29.87 11.92 0.53
N LYS A 396 -31.18 11.68 0.45
CA LYS A 396 -32.17 12.19 1.42
C LYS A 396 -32.52 11.15 2.47
N THR A 397 -32.21 9.89 2.22
CA THR A 397 -32.45 8.76 3.11
C THR A 397 -31.20 7.89 3.24
N LYS A 398 -31.14 7.05 4.29
CA LYS A 398 -30.05 6.07 4.44
C LYS A 398 -30.03 5.05 3.29
N GLN A 399 -31.18 4.73 2.71
CA GLN A 399 -31.23 3.89 1.51
C GLN A 399 -30.64 4.62 0.30
N ASP A 400 -30.90 5.91 0.14
CA ASP A 400 -30.30 6.70 -0.94
C ASP A 400 -28.77 6.73 -0.81
N GLU A 401 -28.21 6.84 0.42
CA GLU A 401 -26.76 6.77 0.64
C GLU A 401 -26.17 5.46 0.12
N VAL A 402 -26.81 4.34 0.46
CA VAL A 402 -26.42 3.00 0.01
C VAL A 402 -26.53 2.90 -1.51
N ASP A 403 -27.66 3.31 -2.09
CA ASP A 403 -27.94 3.18 -3.52
C ASP A 403 -26.97 4.04 -4.37
N LEU A 404 -26.71 5.28 -3.94
CA LEU A 404 -25.77 6.17 -4.61
C LEU A 404 -24.33 5.63 -4.53
N TRP A 405 -23.90 5.17 -3.36
CA TRP A 405 -22.53 4.70 -3.16
C TRP A 405 -22.27 3.32 -3.79
N SER A 406 -23.31 2.48 -3.91
CA SER A 406 -23.21 1.16 -4.52
C SER A 406 -22.71 1.24 -5.97
N GLY A 407 -23.07 2.29 -6.72
CA GLY A 407 -22.53 2.52 -8.06
C GLY A 407 -20.99 2.57 -8.08
N ARG A 408 -20.37 3.26 -7.11
CA ARG A 408 -18.91 3.31 -6.99
C ARG A 408 -18.31 2.02 -6.44
N LYS A 409 -18.97 1.35 -5.46
CA LYS A 409 -18.47 0.10 -4.86
C LYS A 409 -18.52 -1.09 -5.83
N GLU A 410 -19.47 -1.10 -6.75
CA GLU A 410 -19.61 -2.16 -7.76
C GLU A 410 -18.69 -1.99 -8.97
N ALA A 411 -18.10 -0.80 -9.17
CA ALA A 411 -17.41 -0.42 -10.41
C ALA A 411 -16.44 -1.47 -10.96
N LEU A 412 -15.51 -1.95 -10.12
CA LEU A 412 -14.52 -2.97 -10.52
C LEU A 412 -15.20 -4.30 -10.86
N TRP A 413 -16.12 -4.76 -10.02
CA TRP A 413 -16.81 -6.04 -10.20
C TRP A 413 -17.66 -6.05 -11.46
N THR A 414 -18.39 -4.96 -11.73
CA THR A 414 -19.18 -4.83 -12.96
C THR A 414 -18.27 -4.83 -14.19
N MET A 415 -17.15 -4.10 -14.15
CA MET A 415 -16.18 -4.08 -15.24
C MET A 415 -15.56 -5.46 -15.50
N VAL A 416 -15.21 -6.21 -14.45
CA VAL A 416 -14.69 -7.57 -14.63
C VAL A 416 -15.76 -8.52 -15.16
N SER A 417 -17.02 -8.37 -14.74
CA SER A 417 -18.11 -9.25 -15.19
C SER A 417 -18.40 -9.19 -16.70
N ILE A 418 -18.03 -8.08 -17.36
CA ILE A 418 -18.21 -7.90 -18.80
C ILE A 418 -16.96 -8.28 -19.61
N LYS A 419 -15.86 -8.66 -18.94
CA LYS A 419 -14.63 -9.08 -19.59
C LYS A 419 -14.90 -10.33 -20.43
N PRO A 420 -14.62 -10.32 -21.75
CA PRO A 420 -14.82 -11.51 -22.58
C PRO A 420 -13.98 -12.69 -22.09
N GLU A 421 -14.45 -13.91 -22.36
CA GLU A 421 -13.69 -15.12 -22.07
C GLU A 421 -12.34 -15.11 -22.81
N GLY A 422 -11.28 -15.50 -22.11
CA GLY A 422 -9.92 -15.51 -22.65
C GLY A 422 -9.22 -14.13 -22.74
N PHE A 423 -9.92 -13.03 -22.46
CA PHE A 423 -9.31 -11.69 -22.40
C PHE A 423 -8.71 -11.40 -21.04
N ASN A 424 -7.68 -10.56 -21.02
CA ASN A 424 -7.10 -9.99 -19.81
C ASN A 424 -7.65 -8.57 -19.55
N LEU A 425 -7.70 -8.18 -18.28
CA LEU A 425 -7.94 -6.80 -17.84
C LEU A 425 -6.68 -6.29 -17.18
N TRP A 426 -5.93 -5.42 -17.88
CA TRP A 426 -4.81 -4.73 -17.24
C TRP A 426 -5.36 -3.59 -16.40
N SER A 427 -5.48 -3.82 -15.09
CA SER A 427 -5.79 -2.79 -14.12
C SER A 427 -4.51 -2.25 -13.53
N THR A 428 -4.28 -0.95 -13.63
CA THR A 428 -3.08 -0.28 -13.13
C THR A 428 -3.44 1.10 -12.61
N ASP A 429 -2.50 1.73 -11.92
CA ASP A 429 -2.69 2.98 -11.20
C ASP A 429 -1.41 3.80 -11.14
N VAL A 430 -1.58 5.11 -11.05
CA VAL A 430 -0.52 6.09 -10.77
C VAL A 430 -1.08 7.17 -9.84
N ALA A 431 -0.20 7.91 -9.18
CA ALA A 431 -0.60 9.11 -8.45
C ALA A 431 0.31 10.28 -8.78
N VAL A 432 -0.25 11.49 -8.79
CA VAL A 432 0.48 12.73 -9.07
C VAL A 432 0.16 13.80 -8.02
N PRO A 433 0.99 14.84 -7.88
CA PRO A 433 0.60 16.03 -7.13
C PRO A 433 -0.76 16.54 -7.61
N ILE A 434 -1.65 16.91 -6.69
CA ILE A 434 -3.05 17.27 -6.98
C ILE A 434 -3.18 18.31 -8.11
N SER A 435 -2.22 19.23 -8.24
CA SER A 435 -2.19 20.23 -9.31
C SER A 435 -2.07 19.66 -10.74
N ARG A 436 -1.65 18.41 -10.90
CA ARG A 436 -1.45 17.73 -12.19
C ARG A 436 -2.51 16.67 -12.48
N LEU A 437 -3.43 16.42 -11.55
CA LEU A 437 -4.41 15.33 -11.63
C LEU A 437 -5.29 15.39 -12.88
N ALA A 438 -5.85 16.57 -13.19
CA ALA A 438 -6.70 16.74 -14.37
C ALA A 438 -5.92 16.53 -15.68
N GLU A 439 -4.66 16.95 -15.72
CA GLU A 439 -3.81 16.82 -16.90
C GLU A 439 -3.49 15.36 -17.20
N ILE A 440 -3.04 14.60 -16.20
CA ILE A 440 -2.67 13.19 -16.41
C ILE A 440 -3.89 12.31 -16.74
N ILE A 441 -5.03 12.51 -16.06
CA ILE A 441 -6.24 11.71 -16.34
C ILE A 441 -6.67 11.92 -17.80
N ASN A 442 -6.69 13.18 -18.27
CA ASN A 442 -7.07 13.49 -19.64
C ASN A 442 -6.09 12.88 -20.65
N ALA A 443 -4.77 13.06 -20.43
CA ALA A 443 -3.74 12.51 -21.31
C ALA A 443 -3.78 10.97 -21.38
N SER A 444 -3.98 10.30 -20.25
CA SER A 444 -4.11 8.84 -20.19
C SER A 444 -5.37 8.32 -20.88
N LYS A 445 -6.50 9.04 -20.75
CA LYS A 445 -7.75 8.71 -21.44
C LYS A 445 -7.61 8.85 -22.96
N GLU A 446 -7.05 9.97 -23.42
CA GLU A 446 -6.80 10.22 -24.84
C GLU A 446 -5.88 9.15 -25.43
N ASN A 447 -4.77 8.85 -24.74
CA ASN A 447 -3.81 7.85 -25.19
C ASN A 447 -4.43 6.45 -25.32
N ALA A 448 -5.16 5.97 -24.30
CA ALA A 448 -5.79 4.65 -24.35
C ALA A 448 -6.93 4.58 -25.37
N SER A 449 -7.63 5.68 -25.63
CA SER A 449 -8.70 5.73 -26.62
C SER A 449 -8.19 5.50 -28.05
N THR A 450 -6.91 5.81 -28.33
CA THR A 450 -6.30 5.53 -29.64
C THR A 450 -6.14 4.04 -29.95
N LEU A 451 -6.19 3.16 -28.92
CA LEU A 451 -6.04 1.72 -29.10
C LEU A 451 -7.26 1.07 -29.77
N GLY A 452 -8.43 1.73 -29.74
CA GLY A 452 -9.70 1.13 -30.19
C GLY A 452 -10.17 -0.04 -29.31
N LEU A 453 -9.64 -0.14 -28.08
CA LEU A 453 -9.99 -1.15 -27.09
C LEU A 453 -10.86 -0.56 -25.98
N PHE A 454 -11.57 -1.43 -25.26
CA PHE A 454 -12.26 -1.03 -24.04
C PHE A 454 -11.23 -0.48 -23.04
N ASN A 455 -11.47 0.74 -22.56
CA ASN A 455 -10.71 1.35 -21.49
C ASN A 455 -11.63 2.19 -20.60
N SER A 456 -11.41 2.12 -19.29
CA SER A 456 -12.20 2.80 -18.28
C SER A 456 -11.28 3.42 -17.23
N ILE A 457 -11.66 4.59 -16.73
CA ILE A 457 -11.01 5.29 -15.63
C ILE A 457 -11.92 5.33 -14.40
N VAL A 458 -11.34 4.94 -13.27
CA VAL A 458 -11.90 5.11 -11.93
C VAL A 458 -10.81 5.76 -11.08
N GLY A 459 -11.12 6.68 -10.17
CA GLY A 459 -10.05 7.33 -9.41
C GLY A 459 -10.39 7.68 -7.97
N HIS A 460 -9.41 7.48 -7.10
CA HIS A 460 -9.32 8.07 -5.76
C HIS A 460 -8.79 9.50 -5.89
N VAL A 461 -9.54 10.34 -6.60
CA VAL A 461 -9.09 11.67 -7.03
C VAL A 461 -8.85 12.63 -5.86
N GLY A 462 -9.42 12.36 -4.68
CA GLY A 462 -9.08 13.04 -3.42
C GLY A 462 -7.59 13.03 -3.09
N ASP A 463 -6.90 11.92 -3.39
CA ASP A 463 -5.49 11.71 -3.05
C ASP A 463 -4.54 11.87 -4.24
N GLY A 464 -5.06 12.33 -5.39
CA GLY A 464 -4.27 12.47 -6.63
C GLY A 464 -4.01 11.14 -7.34
N ASN A 465 -4.71 10.08 -6.95
CA ASN A 465 -4.58 8.75 -7.54
C ASN A 465 -5.74 8.45 -8.50
N PHE A 466 -5.42 7.79 -9.61
CA PHE A 466 -6.43 7.20 -10.48
C PHE A 466 -5.96 5.87 -11.05
N HIS A 467 -6.95 5.10 -11.48
CA HIS A 467 -6.82 3.78 -12.07
C HIS A 467 -7.22 3.84 -13.52
N GLN A 468 -6.50 3.10 -14.35
CA GLN A 468 -6.89 2.84 -15.73
C GLN A 468 -6.94 1.33 -15.94
N ALA A 469 -8.06 0.88 -16.52
CA ALA A 469 -8.31 -0.51 -16.79
C ALA A 469 -8.55 -0.71 -18.28
N ILE A 470 -7.76 -1.60 -18.92
CA ILE A 470 -7.80 -1.85 -20.36
C ILE A 470 -8.01 -3.34 -20.62
N MET A 471 -9.01 -3.70 -21.44
CA MET A 471 -9.25 -5.10 -21.83
C MET A 471 -8.58 -5.41 -23.17
N TYR A 472 -7.91 -6.56 -23.24
CA TYR A 472 -7.23 -7.00 -24.45
C TYR A 472 -7.18 -8.53 -24.55
N ASP A 473 -7.04 -9.02 -25.78
CA ASP A 473 -6.78 -10.44 -26.05
C ASP A 473 -5.29 -10.73 -25.86
N PRO A 474 -4.87 -11.48 -24.82
CA PRO A 474 -3.47 -11.80 -24.59
C PRO A 474 -2.85 -12.67 -25.69
N LYS A 475 -3.66 -13.35 -26.53
CA LYS A 475 -3.18 -14.10 -27.70
C LYS A 475 -2.89 -13.21 -28.90
N ASN A 476 -3.31 -11.95 -28.88
CA ASN A 476 -3.01 -10.97 -29.89
C ASN A 476 -1.80 -10.12 -29.48
N GLU A 477 -0.62 -10.48 -29.99
CA GLU A 477 0.65 -9.81 -29.67
C GLU A 477 0.62 -8.30 -29.95
N SER A 478 -0.08 -7.86 -31.00
CA SER A 478 -0.23 -6.43 -31.31
C SER A 478 -1.01 -5.68 -30.22
N GLN A 479 -2.10 -6.27 -29.72
CA GLN A 479 -2.85 -5.68 -28.60
C GLN A 479 -2.00 -5.68 -27.33
N THR A 480 -1.37 -6.80 -26.98
CA THR A 480 -0.51 -6.90 -25.79
C THR A 480 0.59 -5.83 -25.79
N ASN A 481 1.31 -5.67 -26.90
CA ASN A 481 2.38 -4.69 -27.01
C ASN A 481 1.86 -3.25 -26.97
N SER A 482 0.72 -2.96 -27.61
CA SER A 482 0.13 -1.61 -27.64
C SER A 482 -0.44 -1.21 -26.27
N VAL A 483 -1.06 -2.15 -25.55
CA VAL A 483 -1.54 -1.93 -24.18
C VAL A 483 -0.37 -1.73 -23.22
N ALA A 484 0.67 -2.56 -23.30
CA ALA A 484 1.87 -2.38 -22.48
C ALA A 484 2.51 -1.00 -22.72
N ALA A 485 2.68 -0.58 -23.98
CA ALA A 485 3.18 0.74 -24.32
C ALA A 485 2.30 1.87 -23.79
N CYS A 486 0.97 1.70 -23.82
CA CYS A 486 0.02 2.66 -23.25
C CYS A 486 0.17 2.79 -21.73
N VAL A 487 0.31 1.66 -21.02
CA VAL A 487 0.52 1.62 -19.57
C VAL A 487 1.86 2.25 -19.17
N HIS A 488 2.94 1.91 -19.88
CA HIS A 488 4.26 2.50 -19.62
C HIS A 488 4.25 4.02 -19.85
N LYS A 489 3.63 4.49 -20.92
CA LYS A 489 3.49 5.93 -21.17
C LYS A 489 2.71 6.64 -20.07
N MET A 490 1.68 6.02 -19.48
CA MET A 490 0.98 6.59 -18.32
C MET A 490 1.93 6.75 -17.11
N MET A 491 2.81 5.77 -16.86
CA MET A 491 3.79 5.82 -15.78
C MET A 491 4.88 6.87 -16.04
N ASP A 492 5.38 6.95 -17.29
CA ASP A 492 6.35 7.97 -17.70
C ASP A 492 5.78 9.37 -17.48
N LEU A 493 4.54 9.60 -17.92
CA LEU A 493 3.83 10.86 -17.67
C LEU A 493 3.69 11.16 -16.17
N ALA A 494 3.38 10.15 -15.34
CA ALA A 494 3.30 10.35 -13.89
C ALA A 494 4.66 10.82 -13.32
N ILE A 495 5.77 10.18 -13.73
CA ILE A 495 7.12 10.57 -13.29
C ILE A 495 7.47 11.99 -13.76
N GLU A 496 7.20 12.33 -15.03
CA GLU A 496 7.39 13.68 -15.57
C GLU A 496 6.59 14.75 -14.79
N MET A 497 5.50 14.33 -14.13
CA MET A 497 4.65 15.18 -13.31
C MET A 497 5.01 15.16 -11.82
N GLU A 498 6.19 14.67 -11.43
CA GLU A 498 6.63 14.49 -10.03
C GLU A 498 5.72 13.53 -9.23
N GLY A 499 5.05 12.61 -9.93
CA GLY A 499 4.20 11.57 -9.38
C GLY A 499 4.94 10.25 -9.12
N THR A 500 4.15 9.19 -8.95
CA THR A 500 4.61 7.82 -8.70
C THR A 500 3.97 6.82 -9.65
N VAL A 501 4.71 5.76 -9.98
CA VAL A 501 4.27 4.67 -10.86
C VAL A 501 3.24 3.75 -10.20
N SER A 502 3.01 3.88 -8.89
CA SER A 502 2.01 3.12 -8.15
C SER A 502 1.45 3.95 -7.00
N GLY A 503 0.15 4.23 -7.04
CA GLY A 503 -0.53 4.96 -5.97
C GLY A 503 -0.86 4.07 -4.78
N GLU A 504 -1.34 2.85 -5.05
CA GLU A 504 -1.82 1.92 -4.02
C GLU A 504 -1.57 0.44 -4.27
N HIS A 505 -1.31 0.02 -5.52
CA HIS A 505 -1.20 -1.41 -5.84
C HIS A 505 0.16 -2.04 -5.51
N ALA A 506 1.08 -1.27 -4.93
CA ALA A 506 2.47 -1.66 -4.67
C ALA A 506 3.24 -1.93 -5.98
N ILE A 507 4.39 -2.62 -5.92
CA ILE A 507 5.26 -2.83 -7.09
C ILE A 507 5.23 -4.27 -7.60
N GLY A 508 5.27 -5.24 -6.68
CA GLY A 508 5.21 -6.65 -6.97
C GLY A 508 6.22 -7.10 -8.04
N LEU A 509 5.74 -7.90 -8.99
CA LEU A 509 6.46 -8.27 -10.21
C LEU A 509 6.24 -7.29 -11.35
N GLY A 510 5.05 -6.68 -11.41
CA GLY A 510 4.57 -5.93 -12.56
C GLY A 510 5.32 -4.63 -12.83
N LYS A 511 5.67 -3.89 -11.77
CA LYS A 511 6.18 -2.51 -11.90
C LYS A 511 7.65 -2.33 -11.56
N LYS A 512 8.44 -3.41 -11.49
CA LYS A 512 9.86 -3.35 -11.06
C LYS A 512 10.71 -2.42 -11.93
N ALA A 513 10.50 -2.44 -13.24
CA ALA A 513 11.21 -1.56 -14.18
C ALA A 513 10.82 -0.10 -13.91
N CYS A 514 9.53 0.18 -13.82
CA CYS A 514 8.99 1.52 -13.58
C CYS A 514 9.43 2.08 -12.21
N LEU A 515 9.63 1.23 -11.20
CA LEU A 515 10.20 1.64 -9.90
C LEU A 515 11.65 2.14 -10.05
N VAL A 516 12.44 1.52 -10.94
CA VAL A 516 13.80 1.98 -11.25
C VAL A 516 13.75 3.33 -11.96
N ASP A 517 12.78 3.52 -12.86
CA ASP A 517 12.59 4.78 -13.58
C ASP A 517 12.20 5.93 -12.62
N GLU A 518 11.34 5.66 -11.63
CA GLU A 518 10.94 6.66 -10.62
C GLU A 518 12.08 7.02 -9.66
N LEU A 519 12.72 6.02 -9.04
CA LEU A 519 13.61 6.24 -7.90
C LEU A 519 15.10 6.32 -8.27
N GLY A 520 15.45 5.86 -9.46
CA GLY A 520 16.83 5.73 -9.92
C GLY A 520 17.60 4.59 -9.23
N LEU A 521 18.70 4.18 -9.86
CA LEU A 521 19.49 3.03 -9.39
C LEU A 521 20.10 3.22 -7.99
N ASP A 522 20.48 4.44 -7.61
CA ASP A 522 21.10 4.69 -6.31
C ASP A 522 20.14 4.40 -5.15
N THR A 523 18.89 4.85 -5.26
CA THR A 523 17.84 4.58 -4.28
C THR A 523 17.51 3.08 -4.23
N ILE A 524 17.39 2.44 -5.40
CA ILE A 524 17.15 1.00 -5.49
C ILE A 524 18.29 0.20 -4.86
N ASN A 525 19.55 0.62 -5.06
CA ASN A 525 20.71 -0.04 -4.46
C ASN A 525 20.72 0.09 -2.93
N LEU A 526 20.23 1.21 -2.38
CA LEU A 526 20.03 1.35 -0.95
C LEU A 526 18.95 0.38 -0.44
N MET A 527 17.82 0.25 -1.13
CA MET A 527 16.79 -0.74 -0.79
C MET A 527 17.34 -2.17 -0.83
N LYS A 528 18.14 -2.52 -1.84
CA LYS A 528 18.84 -3.80 -1.93
C LYS A 528 19.83 -4.02 -0.79
N THR A 529 20.49 -2.96 -0.32
CA THR A 529 21.38 -3.02 0.84
C THR A 529 20.62 -3.36 2.11
N ILE A 530 19.45 -2.74 2.32
CA ILE A 530 18.55 -3.05 3.45
C ILE A 530 18.06 -4.50 3.35
N LYS A 531 17.57 -4.92 2.19
CA LYS A 531 17.15 -6.31 1.91
C LYS A 531 18.24 -7.30 2.27
N LYS A 532 19.47 -7.08 1.78
CA LYS A 532 20.62 -7.94 2.07
C LYS A 532 20.98 -7.98 3.56
N ALA A 533 20.80 -6.87 4.27
CA ALA A 533 21.11 -6.81 5.70
C ALA A 533 20.14 -7.63 6.56
N VAL A 534 18.85 -7.67 6.18
CA VAL A 534 17.82 -8.41 6.93
C VAL A 534 17.57 -9.84 6.41
N ASP A 535 17.92 -10.08 5.15
CA ASP A 535 17.75 -11.35 4.46
C ASP A 535 18.95 -11.58 3.50
N PRO A 536 20.10 -12.00 4.05
CA PRO A 536 21.33 -12.16 3.27
C PRO A 536 21.23 -13.27 2.21
N LYS A 537 20.31 -14.22 2.40
CA LYS A 537 20.04 -15.33 1.48
C LYS A 537 18.95 -15.02 0.45
N TRP A 538 18.29 -13.86 0.56
CA TRP A 538 17.22 -13.41 -0.32
C TRP A 538 15.99 -14.34 -0.35
N LEU A 539 15.70 -15.03 0.75
CA LEU A 539 14.61 -16.01 0.81
C LEU A 539 13.22 -15.37 0.88
N MET A 540 13.09 -14.15 1.40
CA MET A 540 11.80 -13.49 1.61
C MET A 540 11.26 -12.87 0.31
N ASN A 541 10.16 -13.43 -0.21
CA ASN A 541 9.44 -13.03 -1.42
C ASN A 541 10.35 -12.65 -2.63
N PRO A 542 11.26 -13.54 -3.06
CA PRO A 542 12.29 -13.18 -4.03
C PRO A 542 11.72 -12.82 -5.40
N GLY A 543 12.45 -11.95 -6.09
CA GLY A 543 12.05 -11.41 -7.38
C GLY A 543 11.12 -10.20 -7.29
N LYS A 544 10.75 -9.77 -6.07
CA LYS A 544 10.10 -8.50 -5.77
C LYS A 544 10.86 -7.75 -4.67
N VAL A 545 10.78 -6.42 -4.60
CA VAL A 545 10.28 -5.51 -5.66
C VAL A 545 11.33 -5.25 -6.75
N PHE A 546 12.42 -6.00 -6.71
CA PHE A 546 13.52 -5.94 -7.67
C PHE A 546 14.05 -7.35 -7.93
N ASP A 547 14.77 -7.50 -9.02
CA ASP A 547 15.43 -8.76 -9.36
C ASP A 547 16.55 -9.12 -8.40
N LEU A 548 16.85 -10.41 -8.35
CA LEU A 548 18.00 -10.94 -7.63
C LEU A 548 19.32 -10.32 -8.15
N PRO A 549 20.38 -10.30 -7.32
CA PRO A 549 21.72 -9.94 -7.76
C PRO A 549 22.16 -10.75 -8.99
N LYS A 550 22.89 -10.12 -9.92
CA LYS A 550 23.30 -10.70 -11.23
C LYS A 550 24.01 -12.07 -11.15
N ASN A 551 24.62 -12.39 -10.02
CA ASN A 551 25.37 -13.64 -9.82
C ASN A 551 24.54 -14.74 -9.12
N ALA A 552 23.24 -14.51 -8.91
CA ALA A 552 22.35 -15.49 -8.31
C ALA A 552 22.12 -16.68 -9.26
N LYS A 553 22.27 -17.90 -8.73
CA LYS A 553 21.88 -19.15 -9.38
C LYS A 553 20.54 -19.59 -8.80
N ALA A 554 19.49 -18.86 -9.14
CA ALA A 554 18.13 -19.22 -8.76
C ALA A 554 17.44 -19.84 -9.98
N LEU A 555 17.26 -21.16 -9.96
CA LEU A 555 16.44 -21.84 -10.97
C LEU A 555 14.99 -21.83 -10.48
N ALA A 556 14.05 -21.56 -11.39
CA ALA A 556 12.67 -21.96 -11.15
C ALA A 556 12.67 -23.50 -11.03
N ALA A 557 12.28 -24.04 -9.88
CA ALA A 557 12.02 -25.47 -9.80
C ALA A 557 10.85 -25.78 -10.75
N PRO A 558 11.01 -26.66 -11.74
CA PRO A 558 9.92 -27.06 -12.62
C PRO A 558 8.79 -27.76 -11.85
#